data_AF-A0A960LQ02-F1
#
_entry.id   AF-A0A960LQ02-F1
#
_cell.length_a   1.000
_cell.length_b   1.000
_cell.length_c   1.000
_cell.angle_alpha   90.00
_cell.angle_beta   90.00
_cell.angle_gamma   90.00
#
_symmetry.space_group_name_H-M   'P 1'
#
loop_
_entity.id
_entity.type
_entity.pdbx_description
1 polymer ?
#
loop_
_entity_poly.entity_id
_entity_poly.type
_entity_poly.pdbx_seq_one_letter_code
_entity_poly.pdbx_strand_id
1 'polypeptide(L)'
;MSPRPFFFLLAATLSSAIGVDTSRAALPSDFESALNAIQTVGAEGAGNVEAAAAWKTLSNADADAILPLLAAMESSSPLARNWLRSAVEVIADRELTAGANLPVNELGAFLLDVRQSPQARRIAFDTIARVDADTAAKLVPGFLNDPSTELRRDAVQSLMDEAKALVAAENPAAAVLIYRQALNAARDVDQIQEIAKQLTGKLDQELDLPRHFGFLMNWNVIGPFDNTGHEGFDTVFPPETEINLEAAYPGKEGKEIKWQPFASTDDYGKIDLNQPFGPLKEVTAYAFTDFNAAQAGPAELRLGCKNAWKIWFNGELVFGRDEYHRGQRIDQYLLPVTLKEGNNTLLVKLCQNEQTETWTAEWEFQLRVCDATGTAILAADRPETPRKEAPRRRGGKDAAQ
;
A
#
# COMPACT_ATOMS: atom_id res chain seq x y z
N MET A 1 34.10 -13.48 45.60
CA MET A 1 33.19 -14.64 45.44
C MET A 1 32.19 -14.30 44.35
N SER A 2 32.46 -14.76 43.12
CA SER A 2 31.54 -14.65 41.98
C SER A 2 30.63 -15.87 41.92
N PRO A 3 29.36 -15.75 41.48
CA PRO A 3 28.68 -16.87 40.86
C PRO A 3 28.88 -16.82 39.34
N ARG A 4 29.35 -17.94 38.79
CA ARG A 4 29.50 -18.19 37.35
C ARG A 4 28.13 -18.47 36.71
N PRO A 5 27.87 -18.05 35.46
CA PRO A 5 26.73 -18.51 34.71
C PRO A 5 26.97 -19.93 34.17
N PHE A 6 25.94 -20.77 34.28
CA PHE A 6 25.88 -22.12 33.71
C PHE A 6 25.80 -22.03 32.18
N PHE A 7 26.81 -22.53 31.48
CA PHE A 7 26.76 -22.82 30.05
C PHE A 7 25.97 -24.11 29.85
N PHE A 8 24.79 -24.02 29.22
CA PHE A 8 24.15 -25.18 28.59
C PHE A 8 24.62 -25.26 27.13
N LEU A 9 25.48 -26.23 26.84
CA LEU A 9 25.67 -26.74 25.48
C LEU A 9 24.37 -27.45 25.07
N LEU A 10 23.64 -26.91 24.10
CA LEU A 10 22.63 -27.68 23.38
C LEU A 10 23.32 -28.35 22.19
N ALA A 11 23.44 -29.67 22.26
CA ALA A 11 23.98 -30.50 21.21
C ALA A 11 23.07 -30.48 19.97
N ALA A 12 23.68 -30.31 18.80
CA ALA A 12 23.04 -30.52 17.52
C ALA A 12 22.67 -32.00 17.36
N THR A 13 21.37 -32.30 17.28
CA THR A 13 20.88 -33.62 16.87
C THR A 13 20.23 -33.51 15.50
N LEU A 14 20.75 -34.34 14.60
CA LEU A 14 20.39 -34.52 13.19
C LEU A 14 18.88 -34.43 12.92
N SER A 15 18.53 -33.60 11.93
CA SER A 15 17.27 -33.69 11.20
C SER A 15 17.14 -35.06 10.54
N SER A 16 16.25 -35.90 11.06
CA SER A 16 15.58 -36.90 10.25
C SER A 16 14.47 -36.20 9.47
N ALA A 17 14.80 -35.74 8.26
CA ALA A 17 13.80 -35.33 7.28
C ALA A 17 12.98 -36.57 6.91
N ILE A 18 11.77 -36.68 7.47
CA ILE A 18 10.73 -37.50 6.87
C ILE A 18 10.31 -36.72 5.61
N GLY A 19 11.01 -36.99 4.51
CA GLY A 19 10.58 -36.57 3.19
C GLY A 19 9.24 -37.22 2.91
N VAL A 20 8.17 -36.43 2.96
CA VAL A 20 6.95 -36.78 2.23
C VAL A 20 7.35 -36.64 0.77
N ASP A 21 7.71 -37.75 0.15
CA ASP A 21 7.96 -37.84 -1.28
C ASP A 21 6.60 -37.69 -1.98
N THR A 22 6.17 -36.44 -2.17
CA THR A 22 5.10 -36.13 -3.11
C THR A 22 5.71 -36.23 -4.50
N SER A 23 5.78 -37.45 -5.03
CA SER A 23 6.06 -37.68 -6.44
C SER A 23 4.91 -37.06 -7.25
N ARG A 24 5.02 -35.77 -7.55
CA ARG A 24 4.15 -35.10 -8.51
C ARG A 24 4.45 -35.76 -9.85
N ALA A 25 3.45 -36.38 -10.48
CA ALA A 25 3.61 -36.93 -11.81
C ALA A 25 4.21 -35.84 -12.72
N ALA A 26 5.24 -36.19 -13.50
CA ALA A 26 5.83 -35.25 -14.44
C ALA A 26 4.75 -34.79 -15.41
N LEU A 27 4.61 -33.48 -15.59
CA LEU A 27 3.63 -32.91 -16.50
C LEU A 27 3.93 -33.36 -17.93
N PRO A 28 2.91 -33.53 -18.78
CA PRO A 28 3.11 -33.82 -20.20
C PRO A 28 4.10 -32.82 -20.85
N SER A 29 4.98 -33.29 -21.73
CA SER A 29 6.04 -32.45 -22.32
C SER A 29 5.50 -31.27 -23.13
N ASP A 30 4.33 -31.44 -23.73
CA ASP A 30 3.58 -30.39 -24.44
C ASP A 30 3.00 -29.34 -23.48
N PHE A 31 2.57 -29.74 -22.28
CA PHE A 31 2.16 -28.83 -21.22
C PHE A 31 3.32 -27.93 -20.77
N GLU A 32 4.48 -28.51 -20.46
CA GLU A 32 5.68 -27.75 -20.08
C GLU A 32 6.12 -26.78 -21.18
N SER A 33 6.09 -27.23 -22.44
CA SER A 33 6.45 -26.39 -23.58
C SER A 33 5.47 -25.22 -23.74
N ALA A 34 4.17 -25.47 -23.55
CA ALA A 34 3.15 -24.44 -23.62
C ALA A 34 3.26 -23.44 -22.45
N LEU A 35 3.57 -23.92 -21.25
CA LEU A 35 3.78 -23.06 -20.09
C LEU A 35 4.95 -22.09 -20.31
N ASN A 36 6.08 -22.62 -20.79
CA ASN A 36 7.26 -21.82 -21.11
C ASN A 36 6.96 -20.76 -22.17
N ALA A 37 6.18 -21.10 -23.21
CA ALA A 37 5.78 -20.14 -24.24
C ALA A 37 4.98 -18.96 -23.66
N ILE A 38 4.04 -19.22 -22.75
CA ILE A 38 3.29 -18.14 -22.07
C ILE A 38 4.21 -17.28 -21.19
N GLN A 39 5.17 -17.89 -20.49
CA GLN A 39 6.09 -17.16 -19.62
C GLN A 39 7.02 -16.21 -20.38
N THR A 40 7.21 -16.43 -21.68
CA THR A 40 8.03 -15.55 -22.55
C THR A 40 7.28 -14.32 -23.09
N VAL A 41 5.99 -14.17 -22.78
CA VAL A 41 5.19 -13.01 -23.23
C VAL A 41 5.77 -11.71 -22.69
N GLY A 42 6.05 -10.79 -23.61
CA GLY A 42 6.64 -9.49 -23.35
C GLY A 42 5.72 -8.31 -23.65
N ALA A 43 6.28 -7.11 -23.48
CA ALA A 43 5.58 -5.86 -23.82
C ALA A 43 5.27 -5.78 -25.33
N GLU A 44 4.33 -4.90 -25.68
CA GLU A 44 3.97 -4.58 -27.08
C GLU A 44 3.55 -5.81 -27.93
N GLY A 45 3.07 -6.87 -27.26
CA GLY A 45 2.55 -8.07 -27.91
C GLY A 45 3.62 -9.09 -28.31
N ALA A 46 4.87 -8.92 -27.88
CA ALA A 46 5.93 -9.89 -28.11
C ALA A 46 5.55 -11.28 -27.52
N GLY A 47 5.61 -12.32 -28.36
CA GLY A 47 5.27 -13.70 -27.98
C GLY A 47 3.77 -14.02 -27.93
N ASN A 48 2.88 -13.10 -28.29
CA ASN A 48 1.43 -13.32 -28.19
C ASN A 48 0.90 -14.43 -29.12
N VAL A 49 1.49 -14.62 -30.29
CA VAL A 49 1.03 -15.64 -31.26
C VAL A 49 1.31 -17.05 -30.69
N GLU A 50 2.53 -17.25 -30.22
CA GLU A 50 2.99 -18.47 -29.57
C GLU A 50 2.20 -18.72 -28.27
N ALA A 51 2.00 -17.66 -27.46
CA ALA A 51 1.20 -17.74 -26.24
C ALA A 51 -0.26 -18.09 -26.52
N ALA A 52 -0.87 -17.57 -27.60
CA ALA A 52 -2.24 -17.92 -27.96
C ALA A 52 -2.37 -19.39 -28.39
N ALA A 53 -1.38 -19.94 -29.09
CA ALA A 53 -1.33 -21.36 -29.42
C ALA A 53 -1.12 -22.22 -28.17
N ALA A 54 -0.16 -21.85 -27.33
CA ALA A 54 0.15 -22.52 -26.07
C ALA A 54 -1.03 -22.49 -25.08
N TRP A 55 -1.72 -21.35 -24.98
CA TRP A 55 -2.89 -21.19 -24.12
C TRP A 55 -3.99 -22.16 -24.49
N LYS A 56 -4.21 -22.47 -25.78
CA LYS A 56 -5.17 -23.50 -26.20
C LYS A 56 -4.77 -24.89 -25.70
N THR A 57 -3.48 -25.20 -25.66
CA THR A 57 -3.00 -26.47 -25.07
C THR A 57 -3.30 -26.50 -23.57
N LEU A 58 -2.96 -25.42 -22.85
CA LEU A 58 -3.14 -25.36 -21.41
C LEU A 58 -4.63 -25.34 -21.00
N SER A 59 -5.46 -24.54 -21.66
CA SER A 59 -6.88 -24.42 -21.31
C SER A 59 -7.72 -25.64 -21.69
N ASN A 60 -7.19 -26.52 -22.56
CA ASN A 60 -7.82 -27.80 -22.87
C ASN A 60 -7.34 -28.94 -21.94
N ALA A 61 -6.33 -28.72 -21.09
CA ALA A 61 -5.88 -29.72 -20.13
C ALA A 61 -6.95 -30.04 -19.07
N ASP A 62 -6.81 -31.16 -18.36
CA ASP A 62 -7.77 -31.62 -17.35
C ASP A 62 -7.64 -30.86 -16.01
N ALA A 63 -8.52 -31.15 -15.05
CA ALA A 63 -8.58 -30.47 -13.75
C ALA A 63 -7.24 -30.52 -12.96
N ASP A 64 -6.41 -31.53 -13.20
CA ASP A 64 -5.09 -31.71 -12.58
C ASP A 64 -4.07 -30.64 -13.01
N ALA A 65 -4.30 -29.97 -14.13
CA ALA A 65 -3.49 -28.87 -14.63
C ALA A 65 -3.68 -27.56 -13.85
N ILE A 66 -4.77 -27.39 -13.09
CA ILE A 66 -5.06 -26.15 -12.37
C ILE A 66 -3.92 -25.77 -11.41
N LEU A 67 -3.49 -26.69 -10.55
CA LEU A 67 -2.44 -26.41 -9.57
C LEU A 67 -1.06 -26.12 -10.20
N PRO A 68 -0.61 -26.85 -11.24
CA PRO A 68 0.54 -26.46 -12.03
C PRO A 68 0.46 -25.03 -12.57
N LEU A 69 -0.67 -24.64 -13.17
CA LEU A 69 -0.84 -23.30 -13.72
C LEU A 69 -0.80 -22.22 -12.64
N LEU A 70 -1.44 -22.45 -11.50
CA LEU A 70 -1.39 -21.55 -10.34
C LEU A 70 0.04 -21.40 -9.80
N ALA A 71 0.76 -22.50 -9.64
CA ALA A 71 2.15 -22.48 -9.15
C ALA A 71 3.08 -21.72 -10.10
N ALA A 72 2.86 -21.83 -11.41
CA ALA A 72 3.67 -21.16 -12.41
C ALA A 72 3.48 -19.63 -12.46
N MET A 73 2.44 -19.10 -11.83
CA MET A 73 2.20 -17.65 -11.76
C MET A 73 3.27 -16.92 -10.95
N GLU A 74 3.87 -17.56 -9.93
CA GLU A 74 4.87 -16.94 -9.06
C GLU A 74 6.03 -16.37 -9.89
N SER A 75 6.61 -17.19 -10.77
CA SER A 75 7.73 -16.83 -11.64
C SER A 75 7.33 -16.11 -12.93
N SER A 76 6.04 -15.81 -13.13
CA SER A 76 5.52 -15.24 -14.38
C SER A 76 5.46 -13.71 -14.32
N SER A 77 5.66 -13.06 -15.48
CA SER A 77 5.39 -11.63 -15.64
C SER A 77 3.91 -11.30 -15.43
N PRO A 78 3.53 -10.04 -15.11
CA PRO A 78 2.12 -9.66 -15.02
C PRO A 78 1.30 -10.00 -16.27
N LEU A 79 1.90 -9.90 -17.45
CA LEU A 79 1.25 -10.26 -18.72
C LEU A 79 1.03 -11.77 -18.81
N ALA A 80 2.06 -12.57 -18.54
CA ALA A 80 1.97 -14.03 -18.54
C ALA A 80 0.94 -14.55 -17.51
N ARG A 81 0.87 -13.94 -16.32
CA ARG A 81 -0.12 -14.29 -15.28
C ARG A 81 -1.56 -14.16 -15.76
N ASN A 82 -1.88 -13.18 -16.62
CA ASN A 82 -3.23 -13.02 -17.15
C ASN A 82 -3.62 -14.19 -18.07
N TRP A 83 -2.68 -14.66 -18.90
CA TRP A 83 -2.90 -15.85 -19.74
C TRP A 83 -3.13 -17.10 -18.89
N LEU A 84 -2.29 -17.31 -17.87
CA LEU A 84 -2.42 -18.45 -16.96
C LEU A 84 -3.74 -18.41 -16.17
N ARG A 85 -4.15 -17.23 -15.69
CA ARG A 85 -5.43 -17.04 -15.00
C ARG A 85 -6.60 -17.48 -15.89
N SER A 86 -6.62 -16.98 -17.12
CA SER A 86 -7.67 -17.33 -18.08
C SER A 86 -7.68 -18.83 -18.40
N ALA A 87 -6.53 -19.49 -18.47
CA ALA A 87 -6.48 -20.94 -18.66
C ALA A 87 -7.10 -21.69 -17.46
N VAL A 88 -6.76 -21.29 -16.23
CA VAL A 88 -7.35 -21.87 -15.00
C VAL A 88 -8.87 -21.68 -14.98
N GLU A 89 -9.35 -20.49 -15.30
CA GLU A 89 -10.79 -20.17 -15.35
C GLU A 89 -11.53 -21.05 -16.36
N VAL A 90 -10.98 -21.23 -17.58
CA VAL A 90 -11.58 -22.08 -18.61
C VAL A 90 -11.65 -23.54 -18.18
N ILE A 91 -10.58 -24.07 -17.59
CA ILE A 91 -10.59 -25.46 -17.07
C ILE A 91 -11.64 -25.57 -15.97
N ALA A 92 -11.63 -24.69 -14.97
CA ALA A 92 -12.60 -24.72 -13.87
C ALA A 92 -14.06 -24.62 -14.35
N ASP A 93 -14.35 -23.71 -15.29
CA ASP A 93 -15.67 -23.56 -15.91
C ASP A 93 -16.13 -24.84 -16.60
N ARG A 94 -15.26 -25.44 -17.41
CA ARG A 94 -15.55 -26.65 -18.17
C ARG A 94 -15.84 -27.83 -17.25
N GLU A 95 -14.96 -28.07 -16.28
CA GLU A 95 -15.10 -29.19 -15.34
C GLU A 95 -16.36 -29.07 -14.48
N LEU A 96 -16.64 -27.87 -13.94
CA LEU A 96 -17.86 -27.62 -13.17
C LEU A 96 -19.12 -27.81 -14.03
N THR A 97 -19.10 -27.36 -15.28
CA THR A 97 -20.22 -27.56 -16.22
C THR A 97 -20.43 -29.03 -16.56
N ALA A 98 -19.35 -29.80 -16.65
CA ALA A 98 -19.39 -31.25 -16.88
C ALA A 98 -19.81 -32.05 -15.64
N GLY A 99 -19.97 -31.42 -14.47
CA GLY A 99 -20.23 -32.08 -13.20
C GLY A 99 -19.04 -32.87 -12.66
N ALA A 100 -17.82 -32.56 -13.13
CA ALA A 100 -16.59 -33.14 -12.64
C ALA A 100 -16.16 -32.48 -11.32
N ASN A 101 -15.35 -33.19 -10.54
CA ASN A 101 -14.86 -32.69 -9.26
C ASN A 101 -13.54 -31.94 -9.47
N LEU A 102 -13.49 -30.70 -8.98
CA LEU A 102 -12.23 -29.95 -8.86
C LEU A 102 -11.43 -30.44 -7.63
N PRO A 103 -10.09 -30.30 -7.64
CA PRO A 103 -9.22 -30.73 -6.54
C PRO A 103 -9.28 -29.74 -5.35
N VAL A 104 -10.42 -29.67 -4.67
CA VAL A 104 -10.70 -28.68 -3.62
C VAL A 104 -9.74 -28.79 -2.43
N ASN A 105 -9.33 -29.99 -2.04
CA ASN A 105 -8.42 -30.19 -0.91
C ASN A 105 -7.03 -29.61 -1.22
N GLU A 106 -6.52 -29.89 -2.41
CA GLU A 106 -5.21 -29.44 -2.87
C GLU A 106 -5.22 -27.93 -3.17
N LEU A 107 -6.32 -27.40 -3.73
CA LEU A 107 -6.55 -25.96 -3.86
C LEU A 107 -6.58 -25.27 -2.48
N GLY A 108 -7.20 -25.90 -1.48
CA GLY A 108 -7.21 -25.41 -0.11
C GLY A 108 -5.81 -25.37 0.50
N ALA A 109 -5.03 -26.43 0.31
CA ALA A 109 -3.63 -26.47 0.76
C ALA A 109 -2.78 -25.38 0.07
N PHE A 110 -2.98 -25.17 -1.24
CA PHE A 110 -2.31 -24.12 -2.00
C PHE A 110 -2.71 -22.72 -1.52
N LEU A 111 -4.01 -22.48 -1.31
CA LEU A 111 -4.57 -21.24 -0.78
C LEU A 111 -4.00 -20.89 0.59
N LEU A 112 -3.80 -21.86 1.47
CA LEU A 112 -3.31 -21.63 2.83
C LEU A 112 -1.79 -21.45 2.91
N ASP A 113 -1.03 -21.78 1.86
CA ASP A 113 0.41 -21.54 1.80
C ASP A 113 0.73 -20.09 1.41
N VAL A 114 0.99 -19.26 2.41
CA VAL A 114 1.29 -17.82 2.24
C VAL A 114 2.58 -17.53 1.46
N ARG A 115 3.39 -18.55 1.14
CA ARG A 115 4.58 -18.42 0.27
C ARG A 115 4.22 -18.42 -1.21
N GLN A 116 3.00 -18.84 -1.57
CA GLN A 116 2.51 -18.80 -2.95
C GLN A 116 2.08 -17.39 -3.34
N SER A 117 2.10 -17.09 -4.64
CA SER A 117 1.63 -15.82 -5.21
C SER A 117 0.27 -15.41 -4.63
N PRO A 118 0.14 -14.17 -4.10
CA PRO A 118 -1.14 -13.64 -3.64
C PRO A 118 -2.26 -13.74 -4.68
N GLN A 119 -1.94 -13.49 -5.95
CA GLN A 119 -2.90 -13.55 -7.06
C GLN A 119 -3.30 -14.99 -7.38
N ALA A 120 -2.36 -15.95 -7.35
CA ALA A 120 -2.68 -17.36 -7.55
C ALA A 120 -3.55 -17.90 -6.41
N ARG A 121 -3.25 -17.50 -5.17
CA ARG A 121 -4.05 -17.84 -3.99
C ARG A 121 -5.47 -17.28 -4.10
N ARG A 122 -5.64 -16.04 -4.59
CA ARG A 122 -6.97 -15.49 -4.88
C ARG A 122 -7.76 -16.39 -5.84
N ILE A 123 -7.15 -16.78 -6.96
CA ILE A 123 -7.82 -17.63 -7.96
C ILE A 123 -8.18 -19.00 -7.36
N ALA A 124 -7.32 -19.57 -6.52
CA ALA A 124 -7.63 -20.80 -5.79
C ALA A 124 -8.86 -20.62 -4.87
N PHE A 125 -8.92 -19.53 -4.11
CA PHE A 125 -10.08 -19.19 -3.27
C PHE A 125 -11.37 -19.04 -4.08
N ASP A 126 -11.33 -18.28 -5.18
CA ASP A 126 -12.49 -18.08 -6.06
C ASP A 126 -12.95 -19.41 -6.68
N THR A 127 -12.01 -20.28 -7.04
CA THR A 127 -12.31 -21.62 -7.56
C THR A 127 -12.99 -22.50 -6.50
N ILE A 128 -12.50 -22.48 -5.25
CA ILE A 128 -13.14 -23.21 -4.13
C ILE A 128 -14.55 -22.66 -3.88
N ALA A 129 -14.72 -21.34 -3.85
CA ALA A 129 -16.01 -20.69 -3.60
C ALA A 129 -17.07 -21.03 -4.66
N ARG A 130 -16.65 -21.31 -5.90
CA ARG A 130 -17.53 -21.78 -6.97
C ARG A 130 -17.98 -23.22 -6.81
N VAL A 131 -17.20 -24.06 -6.13
CA VAL A 131 -17.54 -25.46 -5.83
C VAL A 131 -18.41 -25.52 -4.57
N ASP A 132 -17.98 -24.84 -3.51
CA ASP A 132 -18.61 -24.84 -2.20
C ASP A 132 -18.45 -23.46 -1.54
N ALA A 133 -19.43 -22.59 -1.78
CA ALA A 133 -19.46 -21.24 -1.24
C ALA A 133 -19.52 -21.21 0.30
N ASP A 134 -20.18 -22.19 0.93
CA ASP A 134 -20.33 -22.26 2.38
C ASP A 134 -18.99 -22.58 3.06
N THR A 135 -18.21 -23.49 2.48
CA THR A 135 -16.87 -23.79 2.95
C THR A 135 -15.93 -22.61 2.72
N ALA A 136 -15.97 -21.98 1.55
CA ALA A 136 -15.16 -20.78 1.28
C ALA A 136 -15.47 -19.64 2.27
N ALA A 137 -16.75 -19.38 2.55
CA ALA A 137 -17.16 -18.36 3.52
C ALA A 137 -16.60 -18.62 4.93
N LYS A 138 -16.46 -19.90 5.34
CA LYS A 138 -15.85 -20.27 6.63
C LYS A 138 -14.34 -20.04 6.68
N LEU A 139 -13.66 -19.94 5.53
CA LEU A 139 -12.23 -19.63 5.47
C LEU A 139 -11.95 -18.13 5.61
N VAL A 140 -12.88 -17.28 5.15
CA VAL A 140 -12.71 -15.81 5.09
C VAL A 140 -12.20 -15.19 6.40
N PRO A 141 -12.73 -15.53 7.59
CA PRO A 141 -12.21 -14.96 8.85
C PRO A 141 -10.71 -15.22 9.09
N GLY A 142 -10.17 -16.31 8.54
CA GLY A 142 -8.75 -16.66 8.64
C GLY A 142 -7.83 -15.73 7.86
N PHE A 143 -8.35 -14.95 6.89
CA PHE A 143 -7.54 -14.08 6.04
C PHE A 143 -7.31 -12.68 6.61
N LEU A 144 -7.78 -12.39 7.83
CA LEU A 144 -7.71 -11.06 8.42
C LEU A 144 -6.29 -10.45 8.45
N ASN A 145 -5.27 -11.30 8.62
CA ASN A 145 -3.86 -10.90 8.62
C ASN A 145 -3.09 -11.46 7.41
N ASP A 146 -3.79 -11.87 6.37
CA ASP A 146 -3.17 -12.47 5.18
C ASP A 146 -2.26 -11.44 4.46
N PRO A 147 -1.09 -11.86 3.93
CA PRO A 147 -0.25 -10.97 3.13
C PRO A 147 -0.87 -10.60 1.77
N SER A 148 -1.85 -11.37 1.27
CA SER A 148 -2.66 -11.00 0.12
C SER A 148 -3.71 -9.98 0.55
N THR A 149 -3.56 -8.75 0.05
CA THR A 149 -4.54 -7.68 0.30
C THR A 149 -5.92 -8.04 -0.22
N GLU A 150 -6.04 -8.79 -1.31
CA GLU A 150 -7.33 -9.23 -1.87
C GLU A 150 -8.07 -10.22 -0.96
N LEU A 151 -7.37 -11.19 -0.34
CA LEU A 151 -7.99 -12.12 0.61
C LEU A 151 -8.32 -11.43 1.93
N ARG A 152 -7.41 -10.56 2.40
CA ARG A 152 -7.61 -9.72 3.58
C ARG A 152 -8.83 -8.81 3.43
N ARG A 153 -9.03 -8.23 2.24
CA ARG A 153 -10.17 -7.36 1.92
C ARG A 153 -11.50 -8.05 2.19
N ASP A 154 -11.64 -9.33 1.82
CA ASP A 154 -12.86 -10.11 2.08
C ASP A 154 -13.08 -10.32 3.59
N ALA A 155 -12.02 -10.60 4.35
CA ALA A 155 -12.09 -10.74 5.80
C ALA A 155 -12.50 -9.42 6.49
N VAL A 156 -11.92 -8.30 6.06
CA VAL A 156 -12.26 -6.96 6.55
C VAL A 156 -13.72 -6.64 6.19
N GLN A 157 -14.16 -6.98 4.98
CA GLN A 157 -15.54 -6.77 4.53
C GLN A 157 -16.52 -7.56 5.40
N SER A 158 -16.21 -8.82 5.73
CA SER A 158 -17.03 -9.62 6.64
C SER A 158 -17.19 -8.98 8.01
N LEU A 159 -16.11 -8.43 8.60
CA LEU A 159 -16.20 -7.68 9.86
C LEU A 159 -16.99 -6.38 9.71
N MET A 160 -16.84 -5.66 8.60
CA MET A 160 -17.62 -4.45 8.34
C MET A 160 -19.12 -4.76 8.29
N ASP A 161 -19.52 -5.86 7.65
CA ASP A 161 -20.92 -6.24 7.53
C ASP A 161 -21.49 -6.76 8.87
N GLU A 162 -20.70 -7.47 9.66
CA GLU A 162 -21.03 -7.80 11.05
C GLU A 162 -21.24 -6.54 11.91
N ALA A 163 -20.31 -5.59 11.83
CA ALA A 163 -20.42 -4.33 12.57
C ALA A 163 -21.65 -3.52 12.16
N LYS A 164 -21.99 -3.48 10.86
CA LYS A 164 -23.23 -2.85 10.37
C LYS A 164 -24.47 -3.54 10.95
N ALA A 165 -24.49 -4.87 10.99
CA ALA A 165 -25.59 -5.62 11.58
C ALA A 165 -25.75 -5.33 13.08
N LEU A 166 -24.64 -5.20 13.82
CA LEU A 166 -24.65 -4.82 15.25
C LEU A 166 -25.17 -3.40 15.47
N VAL A 167 -24.83 -2.45 14.59
CA VAL A 167 -25.44 -1.10 14.62
C VAL A 167 -26.95 -1.18 14.38
N ALA A 168 -27.40 -1.96 13.39
CA ALA A 168 -28.82 -2.14 13.10
C ALA A 168 -29.59 -2.83 14.24
N ALA A 169 -28.90 -3.69 15.01
CA ALA A 169 -29.43 -4.36 16.19
C ALA A 169 -29.30 -3.51 17.49
N GLU A 170 -29.02 -2.20 17.37
CA GLU A 170 -28.89 -1.27 18.49
C GLU A 170 -27.81 -1.69 19.53
N ASN A 171 -26.75 -2.35 19.07
CA ASN A 171 -25.59 -2.72 19.90
C ASN A 171 -24.30 -1.97 19.48
N PRO A 172 -24.24 -0.65 19.72
CA PRO A 172 -23.13 0.18 19.26
C PRO A 172 -21.79 -0.18 19.93
N ALA A 173 -21.81 -0.65 21.18
CA ALA A 173 -20.59 -1.02 21.90
C ALA A 173 -19.89 -2.21 21.21
N ALA A 174 -20.64 -3.24 20.83
CA ALA A 174 -20.08 -4.36 20.07
C ALA A 174 -19.65 -3.93 18.67
N ALA A 175 -20.46 -3.12 17.98
CA ALA A 175 -20.11 -2.60 16.65
C ALA A 175 -18.78 -1.83 16.64
N VAL A 176 -18.51 -1.00 17.67
CA VAL A 176 -17.23 -0.29 17.81
C VAL A 176 -16.06 -1.27 17.89
N LEU A 177 -16.17 -2.36 18.66
CA LEU A 177 -15.11 -3.35 18.77
C LEU A 177 -14.82 -4.03 17.43
N ILE A 178 -15.87 -4.44 16.71
CA ILE A 178 -15.72 -5.09 15.40
C ILE A 178 -15.17 -4.13 14.35
N TYR A 179 -15.65 -2.88 14.29
CA TYR A 179 -15.07 -1.88 13.38
C TYR A 179 -13.61 -1.55 13.71
N ARG A 180 -13.21 -1.52 14.98
CA ARG A 180 -11.80 -1.32 15.36
C ARG A 180 -10.93 -2.52 14.93
N GLN A 181 -11.45 -3.74 15.06
CA GLN A 181 -10.78 -4.93 14.54
C GLN A 181 -10.62 -4.86 13.01
N ALA A 182 -11.69 -4.50 12.30
CA ALA A 182 -11.66 -4.30 10.85
C ALA A 182 -10.64 -3.23 10.45
N LEU A 183 -10.64 -2.08 11.14
CA LEU A 183 -9.71 -0.98 10.88
C LEU A 183 -8.25 -1.42 11.04
N ASN A 184 -7.93 -2.12 12.13
CA ASN A 184 -6.55 -2.59 12.36
C ASN A 184 -6.03 -3.50 11.24
N ALA A 185 -6.92 -4.32 10.68
CA ALA A 185 -6.61 -5.24 9.60
C ALA A 185 -6.64 -4.59 8.21
N ALA A 186 -7.44 -3.55 8.00
CA ALA A 186 -7.67 -2.92 6.69
C ALA A 186 -6.40 -2.36 6.06
N ARG A 187 -6.28 -2.50 4.73
CA ARG A 187 -5.20 -1.94 3.92
C ARG A 187 -5.71 -1.12 2.73
N ASP A 188 -6.94 -1.39 2.32
CA ASP A 188 -7.62 -0.66 1.27
C ASP A 188 -8.20 0.67 1.76
N VAL A 189 -7.87 1.75 1.04
CA VAL A 189 -8.23 3.12 1.41
C VAL A 189 -9.75 3.29 1.53
N ASP A 190 -10.53 2.69 0.63
CA ASP A 190 -11.98 2.82 0.62
C ASP A 190 -12.63 2.13 1.84
N GLN A 191 -12.15 0.95 2.24
CA GLN A 191 -12.61 0.27 3.44
C GLN A 191 -12.23 1.07 4.70
N ILE A 192 -11.00 1.59 4.77
CA ILE A 192 -10.56 2.43 5.89
C ILE A 192 -11.45 3.67 6.01
N GLN A 193 -11.73 4.36 4.90
CA GLN A 193 -12.58 5.55 4.87
C GLN A 193 -14.02 5.23 5.32
N GLU A 194 -14.60 4.13 4.84
CA GLU A 194 -15.94 3.73 5.25
C GLU A 194 -15.99 3.35 6.73
N ILE A 195 -15.02 2.56 7.23
CA ILE A 195 -14.92 2.23 8.66
C ILE A 195 -14.77 3.49 9.49
N ALA A 196 -13.88 4.40 9.09
CA ALA A 196 -13.63 5.66 9.79
C ALA A 196 -14.92 6.50 9.86
N LYS A 197 -15.65 6.63 8.76
CA LYS A 197 -16.92 7.33 8.70
C LYS A 197 -17.98 6.74 9.65
N GLN A 198 -18.05 5.41 9.76
CA GLN A 198 -18.98 4.77 10.70
C GLN A 198 -18.57 5.03 12.15
N LEU A 199 -17.27 4.89 12.46
CA LEU A 199 -16.73 5.11 13.80
C LEU A 199 -16.86 6.56 14.27
N THR A 200 -16.42 7.54 13.48
CA THR A 200 -16.44 8.96 13.87
C THR A 200 -17.82 9.58 13.73
N GLY A 201 -18.56 9.22 12.68
CA GLY A 201 -19.84 9.85 12.36
C GLY A 201 -21.03 9.29 13.13
N LYS A 202 -21.16 7.96 13.22
CA LYS A 202 -22.31 7.30 13.85
C LYS A 202 -22.07 6.82 15.27
N LEU A 203 -20.82 6.47 15.59
CA LEU A 203 -20.45 5.84 16.86
C LEU A 203 -19.66 6.79 17.78
N ASP A 204 -19.49 8.05 17.38
CA ASP A 204 -18.82 9.12 18.15
C ASP A 204 -17.45 8.69 18.70
N GLN A 205 -16.66 8.00 17.86
CA GLN A 205 -15.34 7.51 18.21
C GLN A 205 -14.25 8.42 17.63
N GLU A 206 -13.26 8.79 18.44
CA GLU A 206 -12.04 9.40 17.93
C GLU A 206 -11.14 8.37 17.23
N LEU A 207 -10.51 8.80 16.13
CA LEU A 207 -9.52 8.04 15.37
C LEU A 207 -8.31 8.90 15.03
N ASP A 208 -7.15 8.26 15.06
CA ASP A 208 -5.89 8.83 14.56
C ASP A 208 -5.58 8.20 13.20
N LEU A 209 -6.27 8.69 12.16
CA LEU A 209 -6.07 8.23 10.79
C LEU A 209 -4.65 8.50 10.28
N PRO A 210 -4.02 9.65 10.56
CA PRO A 210 -2.62 9.87 10.22
C PRO A 210 -1.68 8.78 10.77
N ARG A 211 -1.88 8.36 12.01
CA ARG A 211 -1.13 7.23 12.58
C ARG A 211 -1.50 5.90 11.93
N HIS A 212 -2.78 5.63 11.69
CA HIS A 212 -3.20 4.38 11.06
C HIS A 212 -2.58 4.18 9.67
N PHE A 213 -2.58 5.23 8.84
CA PHE A 213 -1.93 5.22 7.53
C PHE A 213 -0.40 5.33 7.61
N GLY A 214 0.16 5.89 8.68
CA GLY A 214 1.60 6.18 8.76
C GLY A 214 2.00 7.44 7.99
N PHE A 215 1.08 8.40 7.84
CA PHE A 215 1.38 9.69 7.23
C PHE A 215 2.41 10.46 8.06
N LEU A 216 3.32 11.15 7.36
CA LEU A 216 4.28 12.07 7.94
C LEU A 216 3.64 13.47 7.98
N MET A 217 3.41 13.96 9.20
CA MET A 217 2.60 15.16 9.41
C MET A 217 3.42 16.42 9.70
N ASN A 218 4.68 16.26 10.10
CA ASN A 218 5.56 17.34 10.53
C ASN A 218 6.71 17.48 9.56
N TRP A 219 6.90 18.69 9.06
CA TRP A 219 7.84 19.04 8.00
C TRP A 219 8.52 20.36 8.35
N ASN A 220 9.70 20.57 7.80
CA ASN A 220 10.25 21.89 7.57
C ASN A 220 10.05 22.21 6.10
N VAL A 221 9.49 23.37 5.78
CA VAL A 221 9.23 23.78 4.39
C VAL A 221 10.02 25.02 4.04
N ILE A 222 10.44 25.12 2.79
CA ILE A 222 11.14 26.31 2.26
C ILE A 222 10.69 26.59 0.82
N GLY A 223 10.47 27.87 0.53
CA GLY A 223 10.01 28.36 -0.75
C GLY A 223 9.44 29.77 -0.63
N PRO A 224 8.91 30.34 -1.73
CA PRO A 224 8.95 29.79 -3.07
C PRO A 224 10.27 30.11 -3.81
N PHE A 225 10.87 29.11 -4.44
CA PHE A 225 11.83 29.25 -5.53
C PHE A 225 11.11 29.50 -6.85
N ASP A 226 11.85 29.89 -7.90
CA ASP A 226 11.28 30.14 -9.22
C ASP A 226 11.00 28.83 -9.99
N ASN A 227 9.85 28.77 -10.67
CA ASN A 227 9.48 27.70 -11.60
C ASN A 227 8.88 28.27 -12.89
N THR A 228 9.35 29.45 -13.31
CA THR A 228 8.89 30.09 -14.56
C THR A 228 9.17 29.15 -15.72
N GLY A 229 8.17 28.93 -16.58
CA GLY A 229 8.31 27.99 -17.71
C GLY A 229 8.59 26.53 -17.32
N HIS A 230 8.25 26.12 -16.09
CA HIS A 230 8.48 24.78 -15.52
C HIS A 230 9.95 24.42 -15.28
N GLU A 231 10.88 25.37 -15.44
CA GLU A 231 12.32 25.15 -15.28
C GLU A 231 12.73 24.79 -13.85
N GLY A 232 11.91 25.15 -12.87
CA GLY A 232 12.12 24.85 -11.46
C GLY A 232 12.17 23.35 -11.19
N PHE A 233 11.55 22.50 -12.01
CA PHE A 233 11.63 21.05 -11.86
C PHE A 233 13.08 20.55 -12.00
N ASP A 234 13.80 20.97 -13.03
CA ASP A 234 15.17 20.52 -13.33
C ASP A 234 16.27 21.38 -12.71
N THR A 235 15.95 22.62 -12.35
CA THR A 235 16.88 23.48 -11.61
C THR A 235 17.25 22.87 -10.27
N VAL A 236 18.55 22.69 -10.04
CA VAL A 236 19.09 22.22 -8.75
C VAL A 236 19.13 23.40 -7.78
N PHE A 237 18.22 23.42 -6.81
CA PHE A 237 18.23 24.40 -5.72
C PHE A 237 19.05 23.90 -4.52
N PRO A 238 19.51 24.80 -3.63
CA PRO A 238 20.37 24.43 -2.51
C PRO A 238 19.87 23.26 -1.63
N PRO A 239 18.56 23.12 -1.32
CA PRO A 239 18.05 21.99 -0.54
C PRO A 239 18.34 20.60 -1.14
N GLU A 240 18.59 20.48 -2.45
CA GLU A 240 18.94 19.21 -3.10
C GLU A 240 20.39 18.79 -2.84
N THR A 241 21.24 19.72 -2.39
CA THR A 241 22.67 19.49 -2.16
C THR A 241 23.01 19.38 -0.68
N GLU A 242 22.37 20.21 0.16
CA GLU A 242 22.59 20.22 1.60
C GLU A 242 21.32 20.66 2.34
N ILE A 243 20.99 19.97 3.44
CA ILE A 243 19.92 20.38 4.35
C ILE A 243 20.52 21.18 5.49
N ASN A 244 20.41 22.50 5.39
CA ASN A 244 20.74 23.43 6.46
C ASN A 244 19.48 24.24 6.83
N LEU A 245 18.83 23.86 7.94
CA LEU A 245 17.57 24.47 8.39
C LEU A 245 17.71 25.93 8.84
N GLU A 246 18.93 26.39 9.12
CA GLU A 246 19.21 27.78 9.54
C GLU A 246 19.59 28.68 8.36
N ALA A 247 19.77 28.12 7.16
CA ALA A 247 20.19 28.86 5.99
C ALA A 247 19.07 29.73 5.40
N ALA A 248 19.49 30.79 4.72
CA ALA A 248 18.65 31.66 3.92
C ALA A 248 19.09 31.63 2.46
N TYR A 249 18.14 31.62 1.53
CA TYR A 249 18.41 31.56 0.10
C TYR A 249 17.62 32.64 -0.65
N PRO A 250 18.09 33.07 -1.83
CA PRO A 250 17.27 33.86 -2.75
C PRO A 250 16.19 32.95 -3.36
N GLY A 251 14.93 33.26 -3.07
CA GLY A 251 13.76 32.67 -3.70
C GLY A 251 13.35 33.42 -4.97
N LYS A 252 12.08 33.24 -5.37
CA LYS A 252 11.49 33.90 -6.54
C LYS A 252 11.62 35.44 -6.43
N GLU A 253 12.00 36.07 -7.54
CA GLU A 253 12.29 37.52 -7.63
C GLU A 253 13.38 38.01 -6.66
N GLY A 254 14.26 37.12 -6.16
CA GLY A 254 15.35 37.48 -5.26
C GLY A 254 14.91 37.75 -3.81
N LYS A 255 13.67 37.43 -3.44
CA LYS A 255 13.18 37.53 -2.05
C LYS A 255 13.90 36.51 -1.18
N GLU A 256 14.41 36.91 -0.02
CA GLU A 256 15.01 35.98 0.93
C GLU A 256 13.96 34.99 1.46
N ILE A 257 14.27 33.69 1.44
CA ILE A 257 13.44 32.61 1.97
C ILE A 257 14.26 31.77 2.97
N LYS A 258 13.57 31.21 3.96
CA LYS A 258 14.15 30.37 5.03
C LYS A 258 13.27 29.15 5.26
N TRP A 259 13.84 28.12 5.87
CA TRP A 259 13.05 27.00 6.36
C TRP A 259 12.14 27.46 7.49
N GLN A 260 10.94 26.89 7.53
CA GLN A 260 10.00 27.09 8.62
C GLN A 260 9.29 25.78 8.95
N PRO A 261 9.00 25.52 10.23
CA PRO A 261 8.24 24.34 10.63
C PRO A 261 6.81 24.44 10.08
N PHE A 262 6.30 23.32 9.60
CA PHE A 262 4.95 23.16 9.10
C PHE A 262 4.39 21.81 9.53
N ALA A 263 3.23 21.83 10.17
CA ALA A 263 2.55 20.64 10.63
C ALA A 263 1.13 20.62 10.08
N SER A 264 0.71 19.49 9.50
CA SER A 264 -0.66 19.33 9.01
C SER A 264 -1.56 18.71 10.07
N THR A 265 -2.80 19.18 10.10
CA THR A 265 -3.90 18.62 10.92
C THR A 265 -4.94 17.92 10.03
N ASP A 266 -4.59 17.58 8.79
CA ASP A 266 -5.49 16.87 7.88
C ASP A 266 -5.53 15.37 8.18
N ASP A 267 -6.73 14.80 8.30
CA ASP A 267 -6.92 13.40 8.70
C ASP A 267 -6.34 12.40 7.69
N TYR A 268 -6.12 12.82 6.44
CA TYR A 268 -5.54 12.01 5.37
C TYR A 268 -4.14 12.49 4.96
N GLY A 269 -3.45 13.23 5.83
CA GLY A 269 -2.03 13.51 5.66
C GLY A 269 -1.69 14.54 4.59
N LYS A 270 -2.65 15.36 4.15
CA LYS A 270 -2.39 16.41 3.17
C LYS A 270 -1.50 17.51 3.74
N ILE A 271 -0.41 17.79 3.03
CA ILE A 271 0.52 18.89 3.27
C ILE A 271 0.24 19.97 2.21
N ASP A 272 -0.46 21.03 2.59
CA ASP A 272 -0.85 22.13 1.70
C ASP A 272 0.14 23.29 1.81
N LEU A 273 0.97 23.47 0.78
CA LEU A 273 2.01 24.49 0.74
C LEU A 273 1.45 25.89 0.45
N ASN A 274 0.18 26.00 0.07
CA ASN A 274 -0.47 27.31 -0.04
C ASN A 274 -0.69 27.95 1.35
N GLN A 275 -0.74 27.17 2.43
CA GLN A 275 -0.89 27.72 3.79
C GLN A 275 0.31 28.58 4.20
N PRO A 276 1.57 28.09 4.11
CA PRO A 276 2.74 28.90 4.46
C PRO A 276 3.14 29.93 3.40
N PHE A 277 2.88 29.68 2.12
CA PHE A 277 3.44 30.50 1.02
C PHE A 277 2.39 31.30 0.22
N GLY A 278 1.10 31.00 0.40
CA GLY A 278 0.01 31.52 -0.42
C GLY A 278 -0.15 30.75 -1.74
N PRO A 279 -1.29 30.96 -2.45
CA PRO A 279 -1.62 30.29 -3.71
C PRO A 279 -0.85 30.88 -4.90
N LEU A 280 0.47 30.75 -4.87
CA LEU A 280 1.37 31.31 -5.88
C LEU A 280 1.51 30.40 -7.11
N LYS A 281 1.95 30.96 -8.23
CA LYS A 281 2.12 30.28 -9.51
C LYS A 281 3.55 30.39 -10.01
N GLU A 282 3.95 29.40 -10.80
CA GLU A 282 5.33 29.25 -11.28
C GLU A 282 6.31 29.29 -10.11
N VAL A 283 6.04 28.48 -9.09
CA VAL A 283 6.86 28.40 -7.87
C VAL A 283 7.27 26.96 -7.58
N THR A 284 8.42 26.81 -6.95
CA THR A 284 8.90 25.54 -6.39
C THR A 284 9.10 25.68 -4.89
N ALA A 285 8.81 24.63 -4.13
CA ALA A 285 9.13 24.56 -2.71
C ALA A 285 9.65 23.17 -2.36
N TYR A 286 10.29 23.10 -1.20
CA TYR A 286 10.77 21.86 -0.63
C TYR A 286 10.11 21.62 0.72
N ALA A 287 9.84 20.36 1.02
CA ALA A 287 9.45 19.87 2.32
C ALA A 287 10.49 18.83 2.77
N PHE A 288 11.10 19.06 3.93
CA PHE A 288 12.07 18.18 4.55
C PHE A 288 11.52 17.63 5.87
N THR A 289 11.76 16.34 6.12
CA THR A 289 11.50 15.72 7.43
C THR A 289 12.49 14.60 7.68
N ASP A 290 12.64 14.23 8.93
CA ASP A 290 13.43 13.10 9.37
C ASP A 290 12.64 12.27 10.38
N PHE A 291 12.97 10.98 10.48
CA PHE A 291 12.27 10.06 11.36
C PHE A 291 13.16 8.87 11.73
N ASN A 292 13.00 8.33 12.93
CA ASN A 292 13.74 7.17 13.39
C ASN A 292 12.99 5.87 13.08
N ALA A 293 13.57 4.98 12.29
CA ALA A 293 13.08 3.61 12.12
C ALA A 293 13.62 2.73 13.25
N ALA A 294 12.75 1.93 13.88
CA ALA A 294 13.16 1.03 14.97
C ALA A 294 14.10 -0.10 14.51
N GLN A 295 14.04 -0.47 13.23
CA GLN A 295 14.86 -1.51 12.61
C GLN A 295 15.14 -1.14 11.15
N ALA A 296 16.27 -1.62 10.62
CA ALA A 296 16.54 -1.57 9.19
C ALA A 296 15.69 -2.60 8.44
N GLY A 297 15.28 -2.29 7.21
CA GLY A 297 14.49 -3.22 6.41
C GLY A 297 13.78 -2.61 5.20
N PRO A 298 13.11 -3.45 4.39
CA PRO A 298 12.34 -2.99 3.24
C PRO A 298 11.15 -2.14 3.70
N ALA A 299 10.88 -1.06 2.96
CA ALA A 299 9.71 -0.21 3.14
C ALA A 299 9.28 0.40 1.79
N GLU A 300 8.14 1.06 1.81
CA GLU A 300 7.64 1.87 0.71
C GLU A 300 7.37 3.28 1.20
N LEU A 301 7.82 4.26 0.41
CA LEU A 301 7.32 5.62 0.48
C LEU A 301 6.12 5.69 -0.47
N ARG A 302 4.95 6.00 0.07
CA ARG A 302 3.74 6.14 -0.75
C ARG A 302 3.30 7.59 -0.83
N LEU A 303 3.29 8.11 -2.04
CA LEU A 303 3.08 9.53 -2.35
C LEU A 303 1.80 9.72 -3.16
N GLY A 304 1.03 10.76 -2.83
CA GLY A 304 0.02 11.32 -3.70
C GLY A 304 0.29 12.81 -3.88
N CYS A 305 0.34 13.30 -5.13
CA CYS A 305 0.62 14.70 -5.44
C CYS A 305 -0.09 15.08 -6.74
N LYS A 306 -0.58 16.33 -6.82
CA LYS A 306 -1.22 16.88 -8.03
C LYS A 306 -0.24 17.61 -8.93
N ASN A 307 0.87 18.09 -8.39
CA ASN A 307 1.82 18.92 -9.10
C ASN A 307 3.11 18.15 -9.39
N ALA A 308 4.02 18.72 -10.16
CA ALA A 308 5.30 18.08 -10.46
C ALA A 308 6.14 17.91 -9.18
N TRP A 309 6.85 16.78 -9.06
CA TRP A 309 7.54 16.43 -7.82
C TRP A 309 8.82 15.61 -8.03
N LYS A 310 9.77 15.75 -7.11
CA LYS A 310 10.94 14.88 -6.94
C LYS A 310 11.06 14.49 -5.47
N ILE A 311 11.55 13.30 -5.17
CA ILE A 311 11.75 12.83 -3.80
C ILE A 311 13.13 12.21 -3.62
N TRP A 312 13.79 12.61 -2.54
CA TRP A 312 15.05 12.05 -2.08
C TRP A 312 14.84 11.35 -0.75
N PHE A 313 15.53 10.23 -0.58
CA PHE A 313 15.55 9.46 0.65
C PHE A 313 17.00 9.26 1.08
N ASN A 314 17.33 9.65 2.30
CA ASN A 314 18.70 9.58 2.83
C ASN A 314 19.75 10.27 1.93
N GLY A 315 19.36 11.36 1.25
CA GLY A 315 20.20 12.15 0.35
C GLY A 315 20.28 11.62 -1.10
N GLU A 316 19.69 10.46 -1.40
CA GLU A 316 19.69 9.89 -2.75
C GLU A 316 18.36 10.16 -3.45
N LEU A 317 18.39 10.61 -4.71
CA LEU A 317 17.20 10.80 -5.52
C LEU A 317 16.55 9.43 -5.79
N VAL A 318 15.31 9.27 -5.35
CA VAL A 318 14.54 8.03 -5.56
C VAL A 318 13.82 8.08 -6.90
N PHE A 319 13.03 9.15 -7.12
CA PHE A 319 12.24 9.31 -8.33
C PHE A 319 11.71 10.74 -8.48
N GLY A 320 11.18 11.07 -9.65
CA GLY A 320 10.42 12.28 -9.87
C GLY A 320 9.54 12.23 -11.12
N ARG A 321 8.52 13.07 -11.17
CA ARG A 321 7.64 13.25 -12.32
C ARG A 321 7.36 14.72 -12.57
N ASP A 322 7.62 15.16 -13.80
CA ASP A 322 7.25 16.48 -14.28
C ASP A 322 5.83 16.43 -14.89
N GLU A 323 4.84 16.25 -14.03
CA GLU A 323 3.44 16.13 -14.44
C GLU A 323 2.58 17.01 -13.51
N TYR A 324 1.74 17.85 -14.10
CA TYR A 324 0.84 18.75 -13.37
C TYR A 324 -0.62 18.35 -13.57
N HIS A 325 -1.43 18.64 -12.55
CA HIS A 325 -2.88 18.51 -12.52
C HIS A 325 -3.40 17.10 -12.84
N ARG A 326 -2.61 16.09 -12.50
CA ARG A 326 -3.08 14.71 -12.38
C ARG A 326 -3.89 14.65 -11.10
N GLY A 327 -5.13 14.18 -11.15
CA GLY A 327 -5.90 13.97 -9.92
C GLY A 327 -5.10 13.18 -8.88
N GLN A 328 -5.20 13.54 -7.61
CA GLN A 328 -4.46 12.91 -6.52
C GLN A 328 -5.24 11.74 -5.93
N ARG A 329 -4.55 10.63 -5.71
CA ARG A 329 -5.06 9.50 -4.91
C ARG A 329 -4.09 9.21 -3.78
N ILE A 330 -4.61 8.66 -2.67
CA ILE A 330 -3.76 8.02 -1.66
C ILE A 330 -3.01 6.88 -2.33
N ASP A 331 -1.71 6.80 -2.05
CA ASP A 331 -0.81 5.80 -2.59
C ASP A 331 -0.75 5.79 -4.14
N GLN A 332 -0.80 6.96 -4.77
CA GLN A 332 -0.71 7.07 -6.24
C GLN A 332 0.63 6.57 -6.78
N TYR A 333 1.71 6.81 -6.03
CA TYR A 333 3.06 6.35 -6.35
C TYR A 333 3.61 5.54 -5.18
N LEU A 334 4.12 4.35 -5.47
CA LEU A 334 4.75 3.44 -4.52
C LEU A 334 6.24 3.37 -4.85
N LEU A 335 7.08 3.80 -3.92
CA LEU A 335 8.51 3.91 -4.12
C LEU A 335 9.23 2.99 -3.11
N PRO A 336 9.75 1.84 -3.55
CA PRO A 336 10.46 0.92 -2.65
C PRO A 336 11.76 1.56 -2.18
N VAL A 337 12.02 1.48 -0.88
CA VAL A 337 13.25 1.96 -0.23
C VAL A 337 13.71 0.94 0.81
N THR A 338 14.95 1.08 1.28
CA THR A 338 15.46 0.31 2.42
C THR A 338 15.76 1.26 3.57
N LEU A 339 15.01 1.14 4.66
CA LEU A 339 15.23 1.92 5.87
C LEU A 339 16.55 1.52 6.53
N LYS A 340 17.26 2.52 7.07
CA LYS A 340 18.33 2.32 8.04
C LYS A 340 17.72 2.25 9.44
N GLU A 341 18.30 1.46 10.34
CA GLU A 341 17.95 1.58 11.76
C GLU A 341 18.38 2.97 12.26
N GLY A 342 17.52 3.61 13.06
CA GLY A 342 17.71 5.00 13.48
C GLY A 342 17.27 5.99 12.39
N ASN A 343 18.01 7.09 12.26
CA ASN A 343 17.54 8.25 11.51
C ASN A 343 17.48 8.00 10.00
N ASN A 344 16.35 8.37 9.39
CA ASN A 344 16.16 8.42 7.95
C ASN A 344 15.60 9.79 7.56
N THR A 345 16.08 10.34 6.44
CA THR A 345 15.67 11.67 5.97
C THR A 345 14.89 11.60 4.66
N LEU A 346 13.95 12.54 4.50
CA LEU A 346 13.12 12.71 3.33
C LEU A 346 13.13 14.16 2.90
N LEU A 347 13.34 14.38 1.60
CA LEU A 347 13.17 15.67 0.95
C LEU A 347 12.20 15.50 -0.20
N VAL A 348 11.17 16.32 -0.26
CA VAL A 348 10.22 16.38 -1.37
C VAL A 348 10.33 17.76 -2.02
N LYS A 349 10.56 17.80 -3.32
CA LYS A 349 10.42 19.00 -4.15
C LYS A 349 9.03 19.00 -4.77
N LEU A 350 8.35 20.13 -4.72
CA LEU A 350 7.05 20.33 -5.35
C LEU A 350 7.07 21.59 -6.20
N CYS A 351 6.63 21.49 -7.44
CA CYS A 351 6.58 22.61 -8.37
C CYS A 351 5.12 22.89 -8.74
N GLN A 352 4.69 24.14 -8.70
CA GLN A 352 3.40 24.62 -9.16
C GLN A 352 3.60 25.39 -10.47
N ASN A 353 2.68 25.21 -11.42
CA ASN A 353 2.79 25.82 -12.75
C ASN A 353 2.07 27.17 -12.83
N GLU A 354 1.95 27.70 -14.05
CA GLU A 354 1.41 29.01 -14.43
C GLU A 354 -0.12 29.03 -14.58
N GLN A 355 -0.77 27.87 -14.67
CA GLN A 355 -2.21 27.79 -14.92
C GLN A 355 -3.01 28.47 -13.80
N THR A 356 -4.11 29.14 -14.14
CA THR A 356 -4.84 30.05 -13.24
C THR A 356 -6.28 29.63 -12.98
N GLU A 357 -6.74 28.57 -13.64
CA GLU A 357 -8.06 28.00 -13.44
C GLU A 357 -8.25 27.55 -11.99
N THR A 358 -9.46 27.68 -11.46
CA THR A 358 -9.74 27.43 -10.04
C THR A 358 -9.37 26.02 -9.58
N TRP A 359 -9.42 25.03 -10.49
CA TRP A 359 -9.04 23.64 -10.22
C TRP A 359 -7.52 23.40 -10.18
N THR A 360 -6.70 24.40 -10.51
CA THR A 360 -5.23 24.32 -10.54
C THR A 360 -4.57 24.89 -9.28
N ALA A 361 -5.37 25.42 -8.35
CA ALA A 361 -4.88 26.17 -7.20
C ALA A 361 -4.18 25.29 -6.15
N GLU A 362 -4.49 24.00 -6.14
CA GLU A 362 -3.96 23.05 -5.15
C GLU A 362 -2.45 22.86 -5.34
N TRP A 363 -1.70 23.04 -4.25
CA TRP A 363 -0.27 22.81 -4.18
C TRP A 363 0.01 21.97 -2.95
N GLU A 364 -0.29 20.68 -3.09
CA GLU A 364 -0.38 19.76 -1.97
C GLU A 364 0.19 18.38 -2.31
N PHE A 365 0.73 17.72 -1.30
CA PHE A 365 1.06 16.30 -1.34
C PHE A 365 0.63 15.59 -0.07
N GLN A 366 0.70 14.26 -0.11
CA GLN A 366 0.64 13.41 1.07
C GLN A 366 1.75 12.36 0.94
N LEU A 367 2.38 12.01 2.06
CA LEU A 367 3.45 11.02 2.08
C LEU A 367 3.32 10.16 3.34
N ARG A 368 3.36 8.84 3.17
CA ARG A 368 3.40 7.87 4.26
C ARG A 368 4.52 6.84 4.08
N VAL A 369 4.89 6.20 5.18
CA VAL A 369 5.87 5.10 5.21
C VAL A 369 5.16 3.82 5.66
N CYS A 370 5.27 2.77 4.86
CA CYS A 370 4.61 1.48 5.13
C CYS A 370 5.41 0.29 4.59
N ASP A 371 4.99 -0.92 4.97
CA ASP A 371 5.44 -2.15 4.31
C ASP A 371 4.76 -2.34 2.93
N ALA A 372 5.14 -3.40 2.21
CA ALA A 372 4.58 -3.73 0.90
C ALA A 372 3.06 -4.03 0.92
N THR A 373 2.50 -4.42 2.07
CA THR A 373 1.05 -4.63 2.24
C THR A 373 0.31 -3.32 2.52
N GLY A 374 1.02 -2.22 2.80
CA GLY A 374 0.47 -0.93 3.19
C GLY A 374 0.29 -0.75 4.70
N THR A 375 0.83 -1.66 5.52
CA THR A 375 0.87 -1.49 6.99
C THR A 375 1.80 -0.35 7.33
N ALA A 376 1.34 0.62 8.12
CA ALA A 376 2.19 1.72 8.57
C ALA A 376 3.45 1.22 9.29
N ILE A 377 4.61 1.72 8.87
CA ILE A 377 5.87 1.61 9.62
C ILE A 377 6.01 2.91 10.38
N LEU A 378 5.68 2.87 11.67
CA LEU A 378 5.69 4.06 12.52
C LEU A 378 7.10 4.37 12.99
N ALA A 379 7.46 5.65 12.92
CA ALA A 379 8.70 6.14 13.49
C ALA A 379 8.74 5.92 15.01
N ALA A 380 9.90 5.51 15.54
CA ALA A 380 10.13 5.30 16.97
C ALA A 380 10.02 6.60 17.77
N ASP A 381 10.32 7.73 17.13
CA ASP A 381 10.24 9.09 17.65
C ASP A 381 9.02 9.86 17.13
N ARG A 382 8.00 9.14 16.63
CA ARG A 382 6.80 9.79 16.07
C ARG A 382 6.18 10.76 17.08
N PRO A 383 6.08 12.07 16.76
CA PRO A 383 5.38 13.02 17.61
C PRO A 383 3.87 12.74 17.63
N GLU A 384 3.17 13.35 18.58
CA GLU A 384 1.69 13.31 18.57
C GLU A 384 1.15 13.86 17.26
N THR A 385 0.10 13.22 16.72
CA THR A 385 -0.57 13.68 15.52
C THR A 385 -1.15 15.08 15.77
N PRO A 386 -0.79 16.11 14.98
CA PRO A 386 -1.33 17.45 15.15
C PRO A 386 -2.85 17.46 15.00
N ARG A 387 -3.56 18.09 15.93
CA ARG A 387 -5.03 18.17 15.94
C ARG A 387 -5.48 19.58 15.59
N LYS A 388 -6.61 19.69 14.89
CA LYS A 388 -7.31 20.97 14.73
C LYS A 388 -7.71 21.49 16.11
N GLU A 389 -7.43 22.76 16.41
CA GLU A 389 -7.96 23.37 17.62
C GLU A 389 -9.48 23.25 17.63
N ALA A 390 -10.05 22.71 18.72
CA ALA A 390 -11.48 22.69 18.89
C ALA A 390 -12.02 24.13 18.85
N PRO A 391 -13.10 24.43 18.12
CA PRO A 391 -13.65 25.77 18.09
C PRO A 391 -13.99 26.19 19.53
N ARG A 392 -13.39 27.30 20.00
CA ARG A 392 -13.68 27.86 21.32
C ARG A 392 -15.19 28.03 21.45
N ARG A 393 -15.84 27.26 22.32
CA ARG A 393 -17.25 27.46 22.66
C ARG A 393 -17.37 28.92 23.09
N ARG A 394 -18.12 29.74 22.34
CA ARG A 394 -18.46 31.10 22.76
C ARG A 394 -19.13 30.97 24.12
N GLY A 395 -18.43 31.43 25.16
CA GLY A 395 -18.98 31.51 26.51
C GLY A 395 -20.35 32.17 26.45
N GLY A 396 -21.34 31.51 27.07
CA GLY A 396 -22.69 32.04 27.17
C GLY A 396 -22.62 33.46 27.69
N LYS A 397 -23.29 34.38 27.00
CA LYS A 397 -23.55 35.70 27.55
C LYS A 397 -24.29 35.49 28.87
N ASP A 398 -23.70 36.01 29.94
CA ASP A 398 -24.36 36.23 31.22
C ASP A 398 -25.74 36.84 30.98
N ALA A 399 -26.76 36.14 31.46
CA ALA A 399 -28.09 36.71 31.64
C ALA A 399 -28.00 37.68 32.83
N ALA A 400 -27.77 38.96 32.53
CA ALA A 400 -28.07 40.05 33.43
C ALA A 400 -29.42 40.66 33.00
N GLN A 401 -30.48 40.27 33.70
CA GLN A 401 -31.66 41.10 33.98
C GLN A 401 -32.14 40.83 35.39
#